data_AF-A0A7X3GF85-F1
#
_entry.id   AF-A0A7X3GF85-F1
#
_cell.length_a   1.000
_cell.length_b   1.000
_cell.length_c   1.000
_cell.angle_alpha   90.00
_cell.angle_beta   90.00
_cell.angle_gamma   90.00
#
_symmetry.space_group_name_H-M   'P 1'
#
loop_
_entity.id
_entity.type
_entity.pdbx_description
1 polymer ?
#
loop_
_entity_poly.entity_id
_entity_poly.type
_entity_poly.pdbx_seq_one_letter_code
_entity_poly.pdbx_strand_id
1 'polypeptide(L)'
;MKLEDALFNWLQIDRVAEARPDDRAALDTRDFFLQVLQEDHGVVRVSVSAEDATMIHVRIEKESGTKLFFFDREAAEGLVNDIAANPRYQS
;
A
#
# COMPACT_ATOMS: atom_id res chain seq x y z
N MET A 1 -2.71 9.98 -11.06
CA MET A 1 -3.42 8.73 -10.70
C MET A 1 -4.67 9.09 -9.88
N LYS A 2 -5.69 8.24 -9.71
CA LYS A 2 -6.77 8.52 -8.73
C LYS A 2 -6.30 8.16 -7.33
N LEU A 3 -6.86 8.81 -6.30
CA LEU A 3 -6.50 8.55 -4.89
C LEU A 3 -6.65 7.08 -4.50
N GLU A 4 -7.75 6.45 -4.89
CA GLU A 4 -8.00 5.03 -4.58
C GLU A 4 -6.98 4.10 -5.23
N ASP A 5 -6.61 4.36 -6.50
CA ASP A 5 -5.57 3.60 -7.19
C ASP A 5 -4.21 3.79 -6.49
N ALA A 6 -3.90 5.01 -6.07
CA ALA A 6 -2.66 5.33 -5.34
C ALA A 6 -2.60 4.61 -3.99
N LEU A 7 -3.71 4.60 -3.25
CA LEU A 7 -3.82 3.91 -1.97
C LEU A 7 -3.74 2.40 -2.13
N PHE A 8 -4.37 1.85 -3.16
CA PHE A 8 -4.31 0.41 -3.42
C PHE A 8 -2.90 -0.02 -3.81
N ASN A 9 -2.23 0.70 -4.71
CA ASN A 9 -0.85 0.42 -5.08
C ASN A 9 0.12 0.56 -3.89
N TRP A 10 -0.05 1.62 -3.08
CA TRP A 10 0.69 1.79 -1.84
C TRP A 10 0.47 0.60 -0.90
N LEU A 11 -0.78 0.18 -0.69
CA LEU A 11 -1.11 -0.92 0.20
C LEU A 11 -0.46 -2.23 -0.28
N GLN A 12 -0.54 -2.54 -1.58
CA GLN A 12 0.06 -3.75 -2.14
C GLN A 12 1.58 -3.79 -1.91
N ILE A 13 2.29 -2.69 -2.19
CA ILE A 13 3.75 -2.65 -2.02
C ILE A 13 4.18 -2.54 -0.55
N ASP A 14 3.37 -1.90 0.30
CA ASP A 14 3.60 -1.86 1.75
C ASP A 14 3.62 -3.27 2.33
N ARG A 15 2.70 -4.16 1.89
CA ARG A 15 2.74 -5.59 2.25
C ARG A 15 3.99 -6.31 1.78
N VAL A 16 4.46 -6.02 0.56
CA VAL A 16 5.71 -6.61 0.05
C VAL A 16 6.89 -6.17 0.90
N ALA A 17 6.96 -4.87 1.23
CA ALA A 17 8.01 -4.30 2.06
C ALA A 17 7.97 -4.82 3.51
N GLU A 18 6.77 -5.04 4.08
CA GLU A 18 6.60 -5.68 5.38
C GLU A 18 7.09 -7.14 5.37
N ALA A 19 6.79 -7.89 4.30
CA ALA A 19 7.22 -9.28 4.15
C ALA A 19 8.71 -9.40 3.80
N ARG A 20 9.31 -8.37 3.18
CA ARG A 20 10.70 -8.34 2.71
C ARG A 20 11.37 -7.01 3.11
N PRO A 21 11.68 -6.81 4.40
CA PRO A 21 12.24 -5.54 4.87
C PRO A 21 13.61 -5.20 4.28
N ASP A 22 14.32 -6.18 3.72
CA ASP A 22 15.63 -5.99 3.07
C ASP A 22 15.51 -5.70 1.56
N ASP A 23 14.31 -5.80 0.98
CA ASP A 23 14.06 -5.51 -0.45
C ASP A 23 13.97 -4.00 -0.66
N ARG A 24 15.12 -3.40 -1.00
CA ARG A 24 15.21 -1.95 -1.26
C ARG A 24 14.29 -1.49 -2.39
N ALA A 25 14.07 -2.32 -3.42
CA ALA A 25 13.20 -1.94 -4.52
C ALA A 25 11.74 -1.84 -4.07
N ALA A 26 11.31 -2.73 -3.18
CA ALA A 26 9.98 -2.65 -2.56
C ALA A 26 9.84 -1.39 -1.68
N LEU A 27 10.85 -1.10 -0.85
CA LEU A 27 10.87 0.10 -0.02
C LEU A 27 10.83 1.40 -0.85
N ASP A 28 11.67 1.50 -1.88
CA ASP A 28 11.73 2.68 -2.76
C ASP A 28 10.40 2.87 -3.50
N THR A 29 9.77 1.77 -3.94
CA THR A 29 8.47 1.81 -4.62
C THR A 29 7.35 2.22 -3.66
N ARG A 30 7.38 1.74 -2.41
CA ARG A 30 6.45 2.19 -1.35
C ARG A 30 6.60 3.68 -1.09
N ASP A 31 7.83 4.16 -0.97
CA ASP A 31 8.12 5.57 -0.69
C ASP A 31 7.71 6.47 -1.88
N PHE A 32 7.85 5.98 -3.12
CA PHE A 32 7.29 6.64 -4.31
C PHE A 32 5.76 6.82 -4.20
N PHE A 33 5.02 5.77 -3.85
CA PHE A 33 3.56 5.89 -3.71
C PHE A 33 3.15 6.74 -2.51
N LEU A 34 3.92 6.73 -1.42
CA LEU A 34 3.74 7.68 -0.30
C LEU A 34 3.89 9.13 -0.79
N GLN A 35 4.90 9.41 -1.62
CA GLN A 35 5.08 10.74 -2.20
C GLN A 35 3.91 11.12 -3.11
N VAL A 36 3.42 10.21 -3.96
CA VAL A 36 2.22 10.47 -4.79
C VAL A 36 0.99 10.77 -3.93
N LEU A 37 0.78 10.03 -2.83
CA LEU A 37 -0.32 10.29 -1.90
C LEU A 37 -0.20 11.68 -1.25
N GLN A 38 1.02 12.10 -0.88
CA GLN A 38 1.28 13.39 -0.26
C GLN A 38 1.13 14.54 -1.26
N GLU A 39 1.84 14.49 -2.39
CA GLU A 39 1.96 15.57 -3.35
C GLU A 39 0.72 15.71 -4.24
N ASP A 40 0.21 14.62 -4.82
CA ASP A 40 -0.91 14.68 -5.76
C ASP A 40 -2.27 14.68 -5.07
N HIS A 41 -2.33 14.19 -3.83
CA HIS A 41 -3.59 13.98 -3.13
C HIS A 41 -3.70 14.67 -1.77
N GLY A 42 -2.65 15.33 -1.28
CA GLY A 42 -2.68 16.04 0.00
C GLY A 42 -2.92 15.13 1.20
N VAL A 43 -2.49 13.86 1.12
CA VAL A 43 -2.52 12.93 2.24
C VAL A 43 -1.34 13.24 3.16
N VAL A 44 -1.62 13.61 4.40
CA VAL A 44 -0.60 13.86 5.43
C VAL A 44 -0.13 12.55 6.04
N ARG A 45 -1.05 11.61 6.24
CA ARG A 45 -0.76 10.30 6.81
C ARG A 45 -1.63 9.23 6.18
N VAL A 46 -1.04 8.06 5.95
CA VAL A 46 -1.75 6.84 5.56
C VAL A 46 -1.36 5.72 6.53
N SER A 47 -2.31 4.85 6.86
CA SER A 47 -2.07 3.71 7.75
C SER A 47 -3.13 2.63 7.57
N VAL A 48 -2.76 1.37 7.77
CA VAL A 48 -3.72 0.29 7.99
C VAL A 48 -4.25 0.41 9.42
N SER A 49 -5.56 0.57 9.56
CA SER A 49 -6.22 0.83 10.85
C SER A 49 -6.89 -0.40 11.45
N ALA A 50 -7.30 -1.35 10.62
CA ALA A 50 -7.85 -2.64 11.00
C ALA A 50 -7.82 -3.59 9.79
N GLU A 51 -7.93 -4.88 10.07
CA GLU A 51 -8.03 -5.93 9.07
C GLU A 51 -9.02 -6.98 9.56
N ASP A 52 -9.84 -7.50 8.66
CA ASP A 52 -10.74 -8.61 8.92
C ASP A 52 -10.48 -9.78 7.96
N ALA A 53 -11.40 -10.74 7.92
CA ALA A 53 -11.26 -11.95 7.11
C ALA A 53 -11.21 -11.64 5.60
N THR A 54 -11.82 -10.55 5.16
CA THR A 54 -12.01 -10.22 3.74
C THR A 54 -11.52 -8.82 3.38
N MET A 55 -11.39 -7.90 4.33
CA MET A 55 -11.12 -6.49 4.06
C MET A 55 -9.94 -5.94 4.87
N ILE A 56 -9.23 -5.00 4.26
CA ILE A 56 -8.21 -4.15 4.89
C ILE A 56 -8.76 -2.72 4.98
N HIS A 57 -8.74 -2.16 6.19
CA HIS A 57 -9.25 -0.81 6.46
C HIS A 57 -8.09 0.20 6.46
N VAL A 58 -7.96 0.98 5.39
CA VAL A 58 -6.91 1.99 5.25
C VAL A 58 -7.44 3.36 5.66
N ARG A 59 -6.84 3.94 6.69
CA ARG A 59 -7.11 5.31 7.14
C ARG A 59 -6.15 6.27 6.47
N ILE A 60 -6.70 7.35 5.92
CA ILE A 60 -5.92 8.52 5.50
C ILE A 60 -6.29 9.74 6.34
N GLU A 61 -5.30 10.58 6.60
CA GLU A 61 -5.47 11.89 7.21
C GLU A 61 -5.09 12.96 6.19
N LYS A 62 -5.94 13.96 6.04
CA LYS A 62 -5.70 15.19 5.27
C LYS A 62 -5.97 16.38 6.18
N GLU A 63 -5.57 17.58 5.75
CA GLU A 63 -5.95 18.82 6.45
C GLU A 63 -7.47 18.99 6.59
N SER A 64 -8.24 18.48 5.63
CA SER A 64 -9.71 18.49 5.65
C SER A 64 -10.34 17.43 6.56
N GLY A 65 -9.53 16.55 7.17
CA GLY A 65 -9.97 15.51 8.09
C GLY A 65 -9.57 14.10 7.66
N THR A 66 -10.12 13.12 8.37
CA THR A 66 -9.80 11.70 8.20
C THR A 66 -10.82 11.01 7.30
N LYS A 67 -10.34 10.09 6.44
CA LYS A 67 -11.18 9.19 5.64
C LYS A 67 -10.75 7.74 5.81
N LEU A 68 -11.69 6.83 5.60
CA LEU A 68 -11.49 5.39 5.67
C LEU A 68 -11.80 4.77 4.30
N PHE A 69 -10.90 3.92 3.83
CA PHE A 69 -11.02 3.14 2.60
C PHE A 69 -10.98 1.66 2.95
N PHE A 70 -11.67 0.86 2.14
CA PHE A 70 -11.81 -0.57 2.34
C PHE A 70 -11.34 -1.26 1.07
N PHE A 71 -10.34 -2.12 1.20
CA PHE A 71 -9.81 -2.90 0.09
C PHE A 71 -10.00 -4.38 0.37
N ASP A 72 -10.30 -5.14 -0.67
CA ASP A 72 -10.32 -6.60 -0.59
C ASP A 72 -8.92 -7.10 -0.22
N ARG A 73 -8.87 -7.96 0.79
CA ARG A 73 -7.63 -8.46 1.37
C ARG A 73 -6.87 -9.33 0.39
N GLU A 74 -7.56 -10.24 -0.30
CA GLU A 74 -6.93 -11.15 -1.26
C GLU A 74 -6.31 -10.36 -2.42
N ALA A 75 -7.01 -9.35 -2.93
CA ALA A 75 -6.50 -8.47 -3.97
C ALA A 75 -5.28 -7.63 -3.50
N ALA A 76 -5.31 -7.13 -2.26
CA ALA A 76 -4.23 -6.35 -1.68
C ALA A 76 -2.96 -7.20 -1.40
N GLU A 77 -3.14 -8.48 -1.06
CA GLU A 77 -2.03 -9.42 -0.82
C GLU A 77 -1.57 -10.12 -2.11
N GLY A 78 -2.37 -10.09 -3.18
CA GLY A 78 -2.09 -10.77 -4.45
C GLY A 78 -0.74 -10.42 -5.06
N LEU A 79 -0.32 -9.15 -5.01
CA LEU A 79 0.99 -8.74 -5.54
C LEU A 79 2.16 -9.37 -4.77
N VAL A 80 2.04 -9.55 -3.46
CA VAL A 80 3.04 -10.25 -2.64
C VAL A 80 3.17 -11.69 -3.11
N ASN A 81 2.05 -12.34 -3.38
CA ASN A 81 2.01 -13.73 -3.84
C ASN A 81 2.63 -13.88 -5.23
N ASP A 82 2.37 -12.95 -6.15
CA ASP A 82 2.94 -12.95 -7.50
C ASP A 82 4.46 -12.68 -7.50
N ILE A 83 4.93 -11.75 -6.66
CA ILE A 83 6.36 -11.44 -6.50
C ILE A 83 7.09 -12.56 -5.73
N ALA A 84 6.43 -13.24 -4.79
CA ALA A 84 6.96 -14.42 -4.10
C ALA A 84 7.11 -15.63 -5.03
N ALA A 85 6.14 -15.85 -5.92
CA ALA A 85 6.12 -16.98 -6.83
C ALA A 85 7.12 -16.87 -8.00
N ASN A 86 7.71 -15.69 -8.24
CA ASN A 86 8.58 -15.48 -9.40
C ASN A 86 10.08 -15.37 -9.01
N PRO A 87 10.94 -16.36 -9.38
CA PRO A 87 12.35 -16.42 -8.99
C PRO A 87 13.21 -15.24 -9.47
N ARG A 88 12.76 -14.51 -10.51
CA ARG A 88 13.50 -13.35 -11.04
C ARG A 88 13.58 -12.18 -10.06
N TYR A 89 12.68 -12.15 -9.07
CA TYR A 89 12.62 -11.13 -8.02
C TYR A 89 13.15 -11.65 -6.66
N GLN A 90 13.90 -12.76 -6.65
CA GLN A 90 14.57 -13.32 -5.47
C GLN A 90 16.08 -13.02 -5.47
N SER A 91 16.52 -11.97 -6.18
CA SER A 91 17.95 -11.67 -6.41
C SER A 91 18.56 -10.89 -5.25
#